data_AF-A0A7Z9BLE3-F1
#
_entry.id   AF-A0A7Z9BLE3-F1
#
_cell.length_a   1.000
_cell.length_b   1.000
_cell.length_c   1.000
_cell.angle_alpha   90.00
_cell.angle_beta   90.00
_cell.angle_gamma   90.00
#
_symmetry.space_group_name_H-M   'P 1'
#
loop_
_entity.id
_entity.type
_entity.pdbx_description
1 polymer ?
#
loop_
_entity_poly.entity_id
_entity_poly.type
_entity_poly.pdbx_seq_one_letter_code
_entity_poly.pdbx_strand_id
1 'polypeptide(L)'
;MNIIQIDGYGFLIPSSPSRYRGNCSKEWGCFVTGETKGLNHSKAEKAGLTKGTFVEMAIVQISTKTLTFEPNYLNEEFMEIWGIPVGGEMKDQFHAKASELSTFLMHRQSKDKFTTLTEQFVKNALNSWASEGMKDNFNKYSLEKIRESYNNLIFRFEMTPTEGKHGPYFYIASSYREPNGELELAALKATKEIQSMDVCNDQRLVENQAKCFASIAEAELNQVPVAQLNATNNKQLKSAKA
;
A
#
# COMPACT_ATOMS: atom_id res chain seq x y z
N MET A 1 9.97 1.06 20.81
CA MET A 1 9.04 -0.07 20.73
C MET A 1 7.95 0.18 21.76
N ASN A 2 6.68 0.13 21.36
CA ASN A 2 5.53 0.39 22.23
C ASN A 2 4.52 -0.76 22.10
N ILE A 3 3.72 -1.04 23.12
CA ILE A 3 2.64 -2.05 23.07
C ILE A 3 1.35 -1.39 23.52
N ILE A 4 0.31 -1.47 22.70
CA ILE A 4 -1.05 -1.08 23.06
C ILE A 4 -1.78 -2.33 23.57
N GLN A 5 -2.52 -2.21 24.66
CA GLN A 5 -3.37 -3.29 25.17
C GLN A 5 -4.83 -2.88 25.14
N ILE A 6 -5.66 -3.64 24.41
CA ILE A 6 -7.11 -3.42 24.30
C ILE A 6 -7.82 -4.75 24.55
N ASP A 7 -8.79 -4.76 25.45
CA ASP A 7 -9.67 -5.92 25.73
C ASP A 7 -8.90 -7.24 25.95
N GLY A 8 -7.69 -7.17 26.55
CA GLY A 8 -6.85 -8.35 26.81
C GLY A 8 -6.02 -8.84 25.61
N TYR A 9 -5.98 -8.08 24.51
CA TYR A 9 -5.13 -8.27 23.34
C TYR A 9 -3.96 -7.27 23.33
N GLY A 10 -2.78 -7.72 22.90
CA GLY A 10 -1.58 -6.89 22.78
C GLY A 10 -1.22 -6.59 21.33
N PHE A 11 -1.01 -5.31 21.01
CA PHE A 11 -0.62 -4.84 19.68
C PHE A 11 0.74 -4.15 19.75
N LEU A 12 1.75 -4.79 19.17
CA LEU A 12 3.10 -4.26 19.10
C LEU A 12 3.19 -3.13 18.06
N ILE A 13 3.70 -1.98 18.48
CA ILE A 13 4.20 -0.92 17.59
C ILE A 13 5.72 -1.06 17.55
N PRO A 14 6.27 -1.69 16.51
CA PRO A 14 7.70 -1.90 16.40
C PRO A 14 8.41 -0.59 16.09
N SER A 15 9.69 -0.47 16.49
CA SER A 15 10.53 0.65 16.07
C SER A 15 10.98 0.54 14.61
N SER A 16 10.95 -0.67 14.05
CA SER A 16 11.11 -0.91 12.62
C SER A 16 9.98 -1.82 12.16
N PRO A 17 9.08 -1.34 11.29
CA PRO A 17 7.90 -2.10 10.91
C PRO A 17 8.27 -3.35 10.13
N SER A 18 7.51 -4.42 10.36
CA SER A 18 7.48 -5.55 9.44
C SER A 18 6.92 -5.09 8.12
N ARG A 19 7.77 -5.16 7.10
CA ARG A 19 7.44 -4.82 5.72
C ARG A 19 7.16 -6.09 4.94
N TYR A 20 5.92 -6.27 4.57
CA TYR A 20 5.51 -7.35 3.68
C TYR A 20 5.48 -6.84 2.24
N ARG A 21 5.96 -7.68 1.32
CA ARG A 21 5.95 -7.41 -0.12
C ARG A 21 5.16 -8.51 -0.80
N GLY A 22 4.33 -8.15 -1.78
CA GLY A 22 3.75 -9.16 -2.63
C GLY A 22 4.78 -9.69 -3.61
N ASN A 23 5.16 -10.97 -3.53
CA ASN A 23 5.82 -11.63 -4.65
C ASN A 23 4.75 -11.98 -5.68
N CYS A 24 4.67 -11.16 -6.72
CA CYS A 24 3.70 -11.30 -7.79
C CYS A 24 4.25 -12.06 -9.02
N SER A 25 5.51 -12.50 -8.97
CA SER A 25 6.22 -13.04 -10.14
C SER A 25 5.95 -14.53 -10.37
N LYS A 26 5.65 -14.85 -11.65
CA LYS A 26 5.57 -16.11 -12.43
C LYS A 26 5.54 -17.50 -11.76
N GLU A 27 6.23 -17.75 -10.64
CA GLU A 27 6.38 -19.09 -10.08
C GLU A 27 5.63 -19.33 -8.76
N TRP A 28 5.29 -18.27 -8.00
CA TRP A 28 4.54 -18.43 -6.74
C TRP A 28 4.07 -17.07 -6.19
N GLY A 29 2.75 -16.90 -6.06
CA GLY A 29 2.14 -15.73 -5.43
C GLY A 29 2.11 -15.87 -3.92
N CYS A 30 2.87 -15.03 -3.21
CA CYS A 30 2.91 -15.07 -1.75
C CYS A 30 3.40 -13.73 -1.21
N PHE A 31 2.91 -13.35 -0.04
CA PHE A 31 3.52 -12.27 0.72
C PHE A 31 4.85 -12.72 1.28
N VAL A 32 5.85 -11.84 1.23
CA VAL A 32 7.21 -12.15 1.66
C VAL A 32 7.79 -11.03 2.50
N THR A 33 8.70 -11.39 3.40
CA THR A 33 9.63 -10.49 4.08
C THR A 33 11.03 -10.66 3.52
N GLY A 34 11.83 -9.60 3.52
CA GLY A 34 13.24 -9.70 3.08
C GLY A 34 13.39 -9.97 1.57
N GLU A 35 14.62 -10.22 1.13
CA GLU A 35 14.98 -10.34 -0.28
C GLU A 35 14.74 -11.74 -0.84
N THR A 36 14.00 -11.84 -1.96
CA THR A 36 13.60 -13.12 -2.57
C THR A 36 14.10 -13.31 -3.99
N LYS A 37 14.90 -12.36 -4.53
CA LYS A 37 15.50 -12.47 -5.86
C LYS A 37 16.30 -13.76 -6.02
N GLY A 38 15.95 -14.53 -7.05
CA GLY A 38 16.62 -15.81 -7.39
C GLY A 38 16.20 -17.00 -6.52
N LEU A 39 15.23 -16.84 -5.61
CA LEU A 39 14.68 -17.92 -4.81
C LEU A 39 13.38 -18.46 -5.44
N ASN A 40 13.28 -19.79 -5.50
CA ASN A 40 11.99 -20.45 -5.74
C ASN A 40 11.20 -20.55 -4.42
N HIS A 41 9.93 -20.96 -4.50
CA HIS A 41 9.04 -21.01 -3.34
C HIS A 41 9.63 -21.80 -2.17
N SER A 42 10.09 -23.04 -2.43
CA SER A 42 10.65 -23.92 -1.40
C SER A 42 11.89 -23.32 -0.70
N LYS A 43 12.76 -22.63 -1.44
CA LYS A 43 13.92 -21.95 -0.84
C LYS A 43 13.51 -20.76 0.02
N ALA A 44 12.53 -19.97 -0.43
CA ALA A 44 12.03 -18.83 0.33
C ALA A 44 11.29 -19.29 1.60
N GLU A 45 10.54 -20.38 1.52
CA GLU A 45 9.84 -21.00 2.65
C GLU A 45 10.84 -21.53 3.69
N LYS A 46 11.87 -22.29 3.27
CA LYS A 46 12.94 -22.78 4.15
C LYS A 46 13.73 -21.66 4.81
N ALA A 47 13.81 -20.49 4.16
CA ALA A 47 14.44 -19.30 4.72
C ALA A 47 13.49 -18.47 5.62
N GLY A 48 12.25 -18.90 5.83
CA GLY A 48 11.26 -18.20 6.65
C GLY A 48 10.77 -16.88 6.06
N LEU A 49 10.96 -16.67 4.76
CA LEU A 49 10.64 -15.41 4.08
C LEU A 49 9.18 -15.34 3.63
N THR A 50 8.50 -16.48 3.48
CA THR A 50 7.09 -16.57 3.07
C THR A 50 6.14 -16.24 4.22
N LYS A 51 5.06 -15.53 3.91
CA LYS A 51 4.08 -15.00 4.88
C LYS A 51 2.64 -15.21 4.41
N GLY A 52 2.41 -16.30 3.68
CA GLY A 52 1.09 -16.71 3.22
C GLY A 52 0.65 -16.10 1.91
N THR A 53 -0.49 -16.59 1.42
CA THR A 53 -1.10 -16.08 0.18
C THR A 53 -2.16 -15.03 0.44
N PHE A 54 -2.63 -14.87 1.69
CA PHE A 54 -3.54 -13.79 2.05
C PHE A 54 -3.25 -13.23 3.43
N VAL A 55 -3.76 -12.03 3.69
CA VAL A 55 -3.82 -11.43 5.01
C VAL A 55 -5.13 -10.69 5.19
N GLU A 56 -5.72 -10.80 6.37
CA GLU A 56 -6.83 -9.95 6.80
C GLU A 56 -6.30 -8.92 7.79
N MET A 57 -6.62 -7.64 7.57
CA MET A 57 -6.07 -6.52 8.32
C MET A 57 -7.15 -5.55 8.76
N ALA A 58 -7.02 -5.07 9.99
CA ALA A 58 -7.60 -3.81 10.40
C ALA A 58 -6.69 -2.68 9.89
N ILE A 59 -7.18 -1.85 8.97
CA ILE A 59 -6.37 -0.79 8.35
C ILE A 59 -6.24 0.39 9.30
N VAL A 60 -5.02 0.89 9.45
CA VAL A 60 -4.69 2.07 10.25
C VAL A 60 -4.56 3.30 9.36
N GLN A 61 -3.71 3.22 8.33
CA GLN A 61 -3.38 4.35 7.46
C GLN A 61 -3.07 3.87 6.06
N ILE A 62 -3.49 4.64 5.06
CA ILE A 62 -3.15 4.44 3.65
C ILE A 62 -2.47 5.72 3.16
N SER A 63 -1.37 5.58 2.43
CA SER A 63 -0.69 6.70 1.81
C SER A 63 -0.13 6.32 0.43
N THR A 64 0.19 7.31 -0.39
CA THR A 64 0.89 7.11 -1.67
C THR A 64 2.33 7.55 -1.52
N LYS A 65 3.26 6.74 -2.01
CA LYS A 65 4.70 7.04 -2.04
C LYS A 65 5.26 6.82 -3.44
N THR A 66 6.09 7.76 -3.89
CA THR A 66 6.89 7.58 -5.11
C THR A 66 8.19 6.89 -4.71
N LEU A 67 8.44 5.69 -5.23
CA LEU A 67 9.54 4.82 -4.80
C LEU A 67 10.30 4.23 -5.99
N THR A 68 11.58 3.97 -5.76
CA THR A 68 12.46 3.26 -6.67
C THR A 68 12.91 1.93 -6.06
N PHE A 69 12.66 0.84 -6.77
CA PHE A 69 13.13 -0.51 -6.46
C PHE A 69 13.79 -1.11 -7.70
N GLU A 70 15.12 -1.01 -7.76
CA GLU A 70 15.88 -1.49 -8.89
C GLU A 70 15.84 -3.01 -9.05
N PRO A 71 15.90 -3.51 -10.29
CA PRO A 71 15.95 -2.76 -11.55
C PRO A 71 14.58 -2.42 -12.14
N ASN A 72 13.49 -2.85 -11.49
CA ASN A 72 12.18 -2.99 -12.16
C ASN A 72 11.23 -1.81 -11.97
N TYR A 73 11.48 -0.95 -10.98
CA TYR A 73 10.60 0.16 -10.63
C TYR A 73 11.46 1.40 -10.41
N LEU A 74 11.28 2.42 -11.24
CA LEU A 74 12.00 3.69 -11.15
C LEU A 74 10.98 4.82 -10.98
N ASN A 75 11.04 5.51 -9.85
CA ASN A 75 10.16 6.64 -9.52
C ASN A 75 8.66 6.31 -9.72
N GLU A 76 8.24 5.10 -9.35
CA GLU A 76 6.85 4.65 -9.51
C GLU A 76 6.02 4.93 -8.25
N GLU A 77 4.72 5.15 -8.44
CA GLU A 77 3.80 5.29 -7.31
C GLU A 77 3.40 3.94 -6.72
N PHE A 78 3.61 3.79 -5.42
CA PHE A 78 3.12 2.70 -4.60
C PHE A 78 2.09 3.22 -3.60
N MET A 79 1.05 2.42 -3.36
CA MET A 79 0.14 2.61 -2.24
C MET A 79 0.71 1.85 -1.04
N GLU A 80 1.03 2.56 0.02
CA GLU A 80 1.43 2.00 1.31
C GLU A 80 0.22 1.85 2.21
N ILE A 81 0.04 0.63 2.72
CA ILE A 81 -1.07 0.29 3.61
C ILE A 81 -0.48 -0.19 4.93
N TRP A 82 -0.80 0.55 5.99
CA TRP A 82 -0.50 0.22 7.37
C TRP A 82 -1.72 -0.43 8.01
N GLY A 83 -1.49 -1.51 8.75
CA GLY A 83 -2.56 -2.19 9.45
C GLY A 83 -2.07 -3.22 10.46
N ILE A 84 -3.03 -3.77 11.21
CA ILE A 84 -2.80 -4.86 12.15
C ILE A 84 -3.34 -6.15 11.50
N PRO A 85 -2.50 -7.17 11.23
CA PRO A 85 -2.98 -8.48 10.81
C PRO A 85 -3.90 -9.10 11.86
N VAL A 86 -5.05 -9.59 11.43
CA VAL A 86 -6.05 -10.26 12.27
C VAL A 86 -6.42 -11.66 11.76
N GLY A 87 -6.05 -11.97 10.51
CA GLY A 87 -6.20 -13.30 9.91
C GLY A 87 -5.19 -13.53 8.79
N GLY A 88 -5.11 -14.78 8.32
CA GLY A 88 -4.10 -15.24 7.37
C GLY A 88 -2.74 -15.48 8.01
N GLU A 89 -1.80 -16.01 7.23
CA GLU A 89 -0.54 -16.55 7.76
C GLU A 89 0.38 -15.46 8.33
N MET A 90 0.15 -14.19 7.97
CA MET A 90 0.81 -13.07 8.65
C MET A 90 0.43 -12.99 10.14
N LYS A 91 -0.84 -13.21 10.48
CA LYS A 91 -1.34 -13.22 11.87
C LYS A 91 -0.89 -14.47 12.63
N ASP A 92 -0.77 -15.61 11.94
CA ASP A 92 -0.42 -16.90 12.55
C ASP A 92 1.01 -16.94 13.11
N GLN A 93 1.85 -15.98 12.74
CA GLN A 93 3.19 -15.79 13.33
C GLN A 93 3.14 -15.30 14.78
N PHE A 94 2.00 -14.77 15.22
CA PHE A 94 1.82 -14.21 16.56
C PHE A 94 0.90 -15.09 17.40
N HIS A 95 1.10 -15.03 18.72
CA HIS A 95 0.19 -15.63 19.68
C HIS A 95 -1.27 -15.21 19.42
N ALA A 96 -2.24 -16.07 19.78
CA ALA A 96 -3.68 -15.83 19.51
C ALA A 96 -4.19 -14.48 20.06
N LYS A 97 -3.58 -13.99 21.14
CA LYS A 97 -3.90 -12.70 21.79
C LYS A 97 -2.99 -11.53 21.39
N ALA A 98 -2.18 -11.69 20.35
CA ALA A 98 -1.22 -10.66 19.94
C ALA A 98 -1.16 -10.47 18.42
N SER A 99 -0.79 -9.26 18.02
CA SER A 99 -0.42 -8.91 16.65
C SER A 99 0.52 -7.69 16.67
N GLU A 100 0.93 -7.23 15.49
CA GLU A 100 1.79 -6.06 15.35
C GLU A 100 1.33 -5.13 14.23
N LEU A 101 1.64 -3.84 14.39
CA LEU A 101 1.52 -2.86 13.32
C LEU A 101 2.51 -3.19 12.20
N SER A 102 1.97 -3.43 11.01
CA SER A 102 2.72 -3.84 9.83
C SER A 102 2.40 -2.95 8.64
N THR A 103 3.27 -2.94 7.64
CA THR A 103 3.06 -2.20 6.39
C THR A 103 3.30 -3.09 5.17
N PHE A 104 2.56 -2.84 4.10
CA PHE A 104 2.81 -3.44 2.80
C PHE A 104 2.57 -2.44 1.66
N LEU A 105 3.20 -2.71 0.51
CA LEU A 105 3.14 -1.86 -0.67
C LEU A 105 2.37 -2.54 -1.79
N MET A 106 1.43 -1.82 -2.40
CA MET A 106 0.71 -2.20 -3.62
C MET A 106 1.10 -1.28 -4.77
N HIS A 107 1.14 -1.80 -5.99
CA HIS A 107 1.44 -1.02 -7.19
C HIS A 107 0.57 -1.45 -8.37
N ARG A 108 0.48 -0.56 -9.38
CA ARG A 108 -0.17 -0.81 -10.69
C ARG A 108 -1.56 -1.46 -10.54
N GLN A 109 -1.81 -2.57 -11.23
CA GLN A 109 -3.12 -3.24 -11.26
C GLN A 109 -3.70 -3.55 -9.87
N SER A 110 -2.86 -3.91 -8.89
CA SER A 110 -3.33 -4.15 -7.53
C SER A 110 -3.80 -2.84 -6.87
N LYS A 111 -3.05 -1.75 -7.03
CA LYS A 111 -3.43 -0.40 -6.56
C LYS A 111 -4.73 0.07 -7.21
N ASP A 112 -4.89 -0.15 -8.52
CA ASP A 112 -6.11 0.25 -9.24
C ASP A 112 -7.33 -0.49 -8.70
N LYS A 113 -7.23 -1.81 -8.50
CA LYS A 113 -8.31 -2.63 -7.94
C LYS A 113 -8.69 -2.22 -6.51
N PHE A 114 -7.72 -1.88 -5.68
CA PHE A 114 -8.00 -1.35 -4.34
C PHE A 114 -8.66 0.03 -4.38
N THR A 115 -8.26 0.89 -5.32
CA THR A 115 -8.92 2.18 -5.55
C THR A 115 -10.38 1.99 -5.92
N THR A 116 -10.70 1.03 -6.80
CA THR A 116 -12.09 0.68 -7.14
C THR A 116 -12.91 0.25 -5.92
N LEU A 117 -12.30 -0.43 -4.95
CA LEU A 117 -12.96 -0.77 -3.68
C LEU A 117 -13.27 0.49 -2.87
N THR A 118 -12.36 1.47 -2.84
CA THR A 118 -12.62 2.77 -2.19
C THR A 118 -13.75 3.54 -2.87
N GLU A 119 -13.85 3.47 -4.20
CA GLU A 119 -14.96 4.08 -4.93
C GLU A 119 -16.32 3.47 -4.57
N GLN A 120 -16.38 2.20 -4.15
CA GLN A 120 -17.62 1.61 -3.64
C GLN A 120 -18.06 2.29 -2.33
N PHE A 121 -17.12 2.63 -1.44
CA PHE A 121 -17.44 3.39 -0.22
C PHE A 121 -17.97 4.79 -0.55
N VAL A 122 -17.41 5.46 -1.56
CA VAL A 122 -17.93 6.75 -2.05
C VAL A 122 -19.36 6.61 -2.55
N LYS A 123 -19.66 5.56 -3.35
CA LYS A 123 -21.01 5.29 -3.86
C LYS A 123 -22.00 5.00 -2.72
N ASN A 124 -21.59 4.22 -1.73
CA ASN A 124 -22.40 3.95 -0.55
C ASN A 124 -22.67 5.24 0.24
N ALA A 125 -21.65 6.07 0.45
CA ALA A 125 -21.80 7.37 1.09
C ALA A 125 -22.76 8.29 0.31
N LEU A 126 -22.71 8.30 -1.02
CA LEU A 126 -23.64 9.07 -1.85
C LEU A 126 -25.09 8.65 -1.64
N ASN A 127 -25.35 7.33 -1.62
CA ASN A 127 -26.69 6.79 -1.40
C ASN A 127 -27.22 7.12 0.00
N SER A 128 -26.38 7.01 1.04
CA SER A 128 -26.74 7.39 2.42
C SER A 128 -27.01 8.88 2.54
N TRP A 129 -26.13 9.72 2.00
CA TRP A 129 -26.30 11.18 1.99
C TRP A 129 -27.61 11.61 1.32
N ALA A 130 -27.94 11.01 0.17
CA ALA A 130 -29.19 11.25 -0.53
C ALA A 130 -30.41 10.82 0.31
N SER A 131 -30.35 9.65 0.95
CA SER A 131 -31.43 9.11 1.79
C SER A 131 -31.66 9.91 3.08
N GLU A 132 -30.60 10.51 3.62
CA GLU A 132 -30.62 11.37 4.81
C GLU A 132 -31.07 12.82 4.52
N GLY A 133 -31.41 13.11 3.26
CA GLY A 133 -31.92 14.41 2.82
C GLY A 133 -30.86 15.43 2.45
N MET A 134 -29.62 15.00 2.14
CA MET A 134 -28.56 15.84 1.59
C MET A 134 -28.21 17.08 2.44
N LYS A 135 -28.24 16.92 3.76
CA LYS A 135 -28.17 18.04 4.72
C LYS A 135 -26.80 18.75 4.75
N ASP A 136 -25.72 18.00 4.57
CA ASP A 136 -24.34 18.50 4.66
C ASP A 136 -23.63 18.53 3.30
N ASN A 137 -22.47 19.18 3.25
CA ASN A 137 -21.59 19.12 2.07
C ASN A 137 -21.12 17.67 1.82
N PHE A 138 -21.38 17.16 0.61
CA PHE A 138 -21.05 15.79 0.24
C PHE A 138 -19.56 15.44 0.38
N ASN A 139 -18.63 16.36 0.09
CA ASN A 139 -17.20 16.06 0.21
C ASN A 139 -16.81 15.80 1.66
N LYS A 140 -17.32 16.60 2.60
CA LYS A 140 -17.08 16.36 4.03
C LYS A 140 -17.74 15.07 4.49
N TYR A 141 -19.02 14.87 4.14
CA TYR A 141 -19.79 13.67 4.51
C TYR A 141 -19.13 12.38 3.99
N SER A 142 -18.74 12.36 2.72
CA SER A 142 -18.13 11.18 2.10
C SER A 142 -16.79 10.84 2.73
N LEU A 143 -15.94 11.82 3.05
CA LEU A 143 -14.68 11.58 3.76
C LEU A 143 -14.90 10.93 5.13
N GLU A 144 -15.90 11.41 5.89
CA GLU A 144 -16.27 10.84 7.18
C GLU A 144 -16.78 9.40 7.03
N LYS A 145 -17.68 9.12 6.07
CA LYS A 145 -18.19 7.77 5.79
C LYS A 145 -17.15 6.78 5.28
N ILE A 146 -16.23 7.24 4.44
CA ILE A 146 -15.10 6.42 4.00
C ILE A 146 -14.21 6.07 5.19
N ARG A 147 -13.92 7.05 6.06
CA ARG A 147 -13.15 6.81 7.28
C ARG A 147 -13.86 5.85 8.24
N GLU A 148 -15.17 5.97 8.41
CA GLU A 148 -15.99 5.01 9.16
C GLU A 148 -15.86 3.60 8.60
N SER A 149 -15.90 3.45 7.27
CA SER A 149 -15.74 2.15 6.60
C SER A 149 -14.38 1.52 6.93
N TYR A 150 -13.29 2.29 6.80
CA TYR A 150 -11.95 1.81 7.17
C TYR A 150 -11.80 1.48 8.65
N ASN A 151 -12.51 2.20 9.53
CA ASN A 151 -12.44 2.05 10.97
C ASN A 151 -13.34 0.96 11.56
N ASN A 152 -14.21 0.35 10.73
CA ASN A 152 -15.18 -0.64 11.17
C ASN A 152 -15.08 -1.97 10.41
N LEU A 153 -14.38 -2.02 9.27
CA LEU A 153 -14.28 -3.21 8.43
C LEU A 153 -12.90 -3.87 8.52
N ILE A 154 -12.87 -5.17 8.28
CA ILE A 154 -11.65 -5.94 8.08
C ILE A 154 -11.41 -6.13 6.58
N PHE A 155 -10.19 -5.85 6.15
CA PHE A 155 -9.80 -5.89 4.74
C PHE A 155 -8.97 -7.12 4.47
N ARG A 156 -9.34 -7.89 3.45
CA ARG A 156 -8.59 -9.07 2.98
C ARG A 156 -7.78 -8.68 1.74
N PHE A 157 -6.49 -8.99 1.78
CA PHE A 157 -5.56 -8.87 0.66
C PHE A 157 -5.09 -10.27 0.27
N GLU A 158 -5.34 -10.69 -0.96
CA GLU A 158 -5.14 -12.07 -1.38
C GLU A 158 -4.43 -12.18 -2.73
N MET A 159 -3.40 -13.02 -2.77
CA MET A 159 -2.67 -13.36 -3.98
C MET A 159 -3.53 -14.18 -4.91
N THR A 160 -3.96 -13.57 -6.00
CA THR A 160 -4.83 -14.19 -7.00
C THR A 160 -4.04 -14.43 -8.28
N PRO A 161 -3.98 -15.68 -8.78
CA PRO A 161 -3.36 -15.98 -10.06
C PRO A 161 -4.19 -15.39 -11.21
N THR A 162 -3.50 -14.92 -12.23
CA THR A 162 -4.09 -14.47 -13.49
C THR A 162 -3.15 -14.84 -14.63
N GLU A 163 -3.72 -15.07 -15.81
CA GLU A 163 -2.93 -15.27 -17.01
C GLU A 163 -2.81 -13.94 -17.77
N GLY A 164 -1.57 -13.50 -18.00
CA GLY A 164 -1.27 -12.27 -18.75
C GLY A 164 -0.58 -12.57 -20.08
N LYS A 165 -0.37 -11.53 -20.89
CA LYS A 165 0.33 -11.62 -22.18
C LYS A 165 1.74 -12.22 -22.09
N HIS A 166 2.35 -12.21 -20.90
CA HIS A 166 3.73 -12.68 -20.66
C HIS A 166 3.78 -13.94 -19.77
N GLY A 167 2.66 -14.66 -19.65
CA GLY A 167 2.52 -15.87 -18.85
C GLY A 167 1.75 -15.65 -17.53
N PRO A 168 1.74 -16.65 -16.64
CA PRO A 168 1.08 -16.57 -15.35
C PRO A 168 1.70 -15.46 -14.49
N TYR A 169 0.84 -14.74 -13.78
CA TYR A 169 1.19 -13.66 -12.88
C TYR A 169 0.25 -13.67 -11.69
N PHE A 170 0.67 -13.13 -10.54
CA PHE A 170 -0.20 -12.96 -9.38
C PHE A 170 -0.45 -11.49 -9.12
N TYR A 171 -1.69 -11.11 -8.83
CA TYR A 171 -1.99 -9.77 -8.33
C TYR A 171 -2.61 -9.86 -6.94
N ILE A 172 -2.62 -8.75 -6.20
CA ILE A 172 -3.28 -8.68 -4.90
C ILE A 172 -4.72 -8.26 -5.14
N ALA A 173 -5.66 -9.18 -4.95
CA ALA A 173 -7.08 -8.88 -4.86
C ALA A 173 -7.40 -8.32 -3.48
N SER A 174 -8.36 -7.40 -3.42
CA SER A 174 -8.77 -6.77 -2.18
C SER A 174 -10.28 -6.90 -1.99
N SER A 175 -10.69 -7.22 -0.78
CA SER A 175 -12.10 -7.30 -0.37
C SER A 175 -12.22 -6.85 1.09
N TYR A 176 -13.44 -6.72 1.59
CA TYR A 176 -13.71 -6.36 2.98
C TYR A 176 -14.91 -7.14 3.52
N ARG A 177 -14.98 -7.23 4.85
CA ARG A 177 -16.11 -7.82 5.59
C ARG A 177 -16.26 -7.16 6.95
N GLU A 178 -17.42 -7.39 7.57
CA GLU A 178 -17.63 -7.08 8.98
C GLU A 178 -16.68 -7.89 9.87
N PRO A 179 -16.29 -7.34 11.03
CA PRO A 179 -15.44 -8.04 11.97
C PRO A 179 -16.17 -9.25 12.56
N ASN A 180 -15.45 -10.34 12.74
CA ASN A 180 -15.93 -11.60 13.27
C ASN A 180 -14.97 -12.11 14.36
N GLY A 181 -15.21 -11.70 15.60
CA GLY A 181 -14.46 -12.14 16.77
C GLY A 181 -13.82 -11.00 17.56
N GLU A 182 -13.40 -11.32 18.78
CA GLU A 182 -12.91 -10.32 19.76
C GLU A 182 -11.58 -9.68 19.34
N LEU A 183 -10.66 -10.44 18.72
CA LEU A 183 -9.40 -9.91 18.22
C LEU A 183 -9.60 -8.80 17.19
N GLU A 184 -10.53 -8.99 16.26
CA GLU A 184 -10.81 -8.04 15.18
C GLU A 184 -11.40 -6.74 15.72
N LEU A 185 -12.33 -6.85 16.67
CA LEU A 185 -12.90 -5.70 17.38
C LEU A 185 -11.84 -4.96 18.20
N ALA A 186 -10.97 -5.68 18.91
CA ALA A 186 -9.87 -5.08 19.66
C ALA A 186 -8.85 -4.40 18.73
N ALA A 187 -8.55 -5.00 17.57
CA ALA A 187 -7.66 -4.42 16.57
C ALA A 187 -8.24 -3.12 15.99
N LEU A 188 -9.53 -3.07 15.65
CA LEU A 188 -10.21 -1.86 15.16
C LEU A 188 -10.26 -0.74 16.21
N LYS A 189 -10.29 -1.07 17.50
CA LYS A 189 -10.10 -0.07 18.57
C LYS A 189 -8.65 0.42 18.63
N ALA A 190 -7.69 -0.50 18.55
CA ALA A 190 -6.27 -0.15 18.53
C ALA A 190 -5.91 0.72 17.33
N THR A 191 -6.49 0.48 16.14
CA THR A 191 -6.22 1.33 14.96
C THR A 191 -6.62 2.79 15.19
N LYS A 192 -7.72 3.04 15.89
CA LYS A 192 -8.17 4.40 16.24
C LYS A 192 -7.19 5.11 17.17
N GLU A 193 -6.61 4.39 18.13
CA GLU A 193 -5.54 4.94 18.98
C GLU A 193 -4.27 5.22 18.17
N ILE A 194 -3.84 4.27 17.33
CA ILE A 194 -2.63 4.39 16.51
C ILE A 194 -2.74 5.53 15.50
N GLN A 195 -3.92 5.78 14.92
CA GLN A 195 -4.16 6.89 13.98
C GLN A 195 -3.87 8.27 14.60
N SER A 196 -3.88 8.39 15.92
CA SER A 196 -3.51 9.62 16.63
C SER A 196 -2.00 9.75 16.90
N MET A 197 -1.23 8.70 16.58
CA MET A 197 0.20 8.61 16.81
C MET A 197 0.97 8.77 15.49
N ASP A 198 2.13 9.44 15.54
CA ASP A 198 3.04 9.53 14.39
C ASP A 198 3.95 8.29 14.30
N VAL A 199 3.35 7.13 14.04
CA VAL A 199 4.05 5.82 14.03
C VAL A 199 3.91 5.04 12.72
N CYS A 200 3.02 5.46 11.82
CA CYS A 200 2.89 4.88 10.49
C CYS A 200 3.92 5.49 9.52
N ASN A 201 5.20 5.31 9.84
CA ASN A 201 6.31 5.88 9.12
C ASN A 201 7.49 4.89 9.05
N ASP A 202 7.80 4.37 7.85
CA ASP A 202 9.05 3.63 7.60
C ASP A 202 10.09 4.58 7.01
N GLN A 203 11.10 4.92 7.84
CA GLN A 203 12.21 5.78 7.48
C GLN A 203 12.91 5.37 6.18
N ARG A 204 13.01 4.06 5.87
CA ARG A 204 13.64 3.57 4.64
C ARG A 204 12.82 3.93 3.41
N LEU A 205 11.50 3.98 3.53
CA LEU A 205 10.61 4.41 2.45
C LEU A 205 10.60 5.94 2.32
N VAL A 206 10.69 6.68 3.43
CA VAL A 206 10.85 8.14 3.42
C VAL A 206 12.14 8.55 2.70
N GLU A 207 13.27 7.93 3.04
CA GLU A 207 14.55 8.20 2.40
C GLU A 207 14.54 7.83 0.90
N ASN A 208 13.89 6.71 0.55
CA ASN A 208 13.72 6.32 -0.85
C ASN A 208 12.90 7.35 -1.63
N GLN A 209 11.77 7.80 -1.06
CA GLN A 209 10.92 8.82 -1.67
C GLN A 209 11.64 10.16 -1.83
N ALA A 210 12.41 10.59 -0.83
CA ALA A 210 13.22 11.80 -0.92
C ALA A 210 14.24 11.73 -2.06
N LYS A 211 14.90 10.57 -2.24
CA LYS A 211 15.82 10.34 -3.38
C LYS A 211 15.10 10.38 -4.72
N CYS A 212 13.89 9.81 -4.81
CA CYS A 212 13.07 9.87 -6.02
C CYS A 212 12.74 11.32 -6.38
N PHE A 213 12.27 12.12 -5.43
CA PHE A 213 11.95 13.53 -5.67
C PHE A 213 13.17 14.37 -6.03
N ALA A 214 14.32 14.13 -5.41
CA ALA A 214 15.57 14.79 -5.79
C ALA A 214 15.97 14.44 -7.24
N SER A 215 15.88 13.16 -7.62
CA SER A 215 16.18 12.70 -8.98
C SER A 215 15.23 13.27 -10.03
N ILE A 216 13.94 13.37 -9.73
CA ILE A 216 12.94 14.00 -10.61
C ILE A 216 13.26 15.50 -10.79
N ALA A 217 13.52 16.21 -9.70
CA ALA A 217 13.85 17.64 -9.75
C ALA A 217 15.14 17.91 -10.56
N GLU A 218 16.16 17.08 -10.40
CA GLU A 218 17.40 17.18 -11.19
C GLU A 218 17.14 16.92 -12.68
N ALA A 219 16.30 15.94 -13.02
CA ALA A 219 15.92 15.69 -14.40
C ALA A 219 15.16 16.86 -15.02
N GLU A 220 14.29 17.53 -14.26
CA GLU A 220 13.56 18.73 -14.69
C GLU A 220 14.49 19.95 -14.88
N LEU A 221 15.45 20.14 -13.99
CA LEU A 221 16.47 21.20 -14.10
C LEU A 221 17.39 21.03 -15.31
N ASN A 222 17.70 19.78 -15.67
CA ASN A 222 18.55 19.44 -16.81
C ASN A 222 17.81 19.38 -18.15
N GLN A 223 16.49 19.64 -18.18
CA GLN A 223 15.79 19.84 -19.45
C GLN A 223 16.22 21.18 -20.07
N VAL A 224 16.99 21.10 -21.16
CA VAL A 224 17.27 22.25 -22.02
C VAL A 224 15.93 22.87 -22.42
N PRO A 225 15.66 24.16 -22.11
CA PRO A 225 14.42 24.80 -22.50
C PRO A 225 14.22 24.64 -24.01
N VAL A 226 13.02 24.25 -24.45
CA VAL A 226 12.68 24.10 -25.88
C VAL A 226 13.01 25.37 -26.69
N ALA A 227 13.03 26.53 -26.02
CA ALA A 227 13.49 27.80 -26.58
C ALA A 227 14.98 27.81 -27.03
N GLN A 228 15.87 27.08 -26.35
CA GLN A 228 17.29 26.96 -26.73
C GLN A 228 17.49 26.00 -27.91
N LEU A 229 16.72 24.93 -28.02
CA LEU A 229 16.77 24.00 -29.17
C LEU A 229 16.37 24.71 -30.48
N ASN A 230 15.38 25.60 -30.43
CA ASN A 230 14.94 26.38 -31.60
C ASN A 230 15.93 27.51 -31.99
N ALA A 231 16.71 28.04 -31.05
CA ALA A 231 17.74 29.03 -31.33
C ALA A 231 18.97 28.43 -32.05
N THR A 232 19.33 27.19 -31.71
CA THR A 232 20.48 26.49 -32.32
C THR A 232 20.17 26.04 -33.76
N ASN A 233 18.95 25.56 -34.01
CA ASN A 233 18.51 25.17 -35.37
C ASN A 233 18.41 26.37 -36.31
N ASN A 234 17.98 27.54 -35.83
CA ASN A 234 17.89 28.76 -36.66
C ASN A 234 19.26 29.35 -37.04
N LYS A 235 20.32 29.13 -36.23
CA LYS A 235 21.68 29.54 -36.61
C LYS A 235 22.29 28.62 -37.68
N GLN A 236 22.06 27.31 -37.60
CA GLN A 236 22.56 26.35 -38.60
C GLN A 236 21.87 26.49 -39.97
N LEU A 237 20.57 26.81 -40.00
CA LEU A 237 19.83 27.06 -41.25
C LEU A 237 20.24 28.36 -41.96
N LYS A 238 20.74 29.36 -41.23
CA LYS A 238 21.22 30.64 -41.81
C LYS A 238 22.66 30.59 -42.32
N SER A 239 23.51 29.69 -41.81
CA SER A 239 24.87 29.48 -42.32
C SER A 239 24.94 28.54 -43.52
N ALA A 240 23.87 27.80 -43.84
CA ALA A 240 23.78 26.92 -45.01
C ALA A 240 23.23 27.61 -46.27
N LYS A 241 22.91 28.90 -46.19
CA LYS A 241 22.55 29.77 -47.33
C LYS A 241 23.49 30.99 -47.35
N ALA A 242 24.77 30.74 -47.59
CA ALA A 242 25.75 31.74 -47.99
C ALA A 242 26.69 31.10 -49.03
#